data_AF-A0A1H0Z6E6-F1
#
_entry.id   AF-A0A1H0Z6E6-F1
#
_cell.length_a   1.000
_cell.length_b   1.000
_cell.length_c   1.000
_cell.angle_alpha   90.00
_cell.angle_beta   90.00
_cell.angle_gamma   90.00
#
_symmetry.space_group_name_H-M   'P 1'
#
loop_
_entity.id
_entity.type
_entity.pdbx_description
1 polymer ?
#
loop_
_entity_poly.entity_id
_entity_poly.type
_entity_poly.pdbx_seq_one_letter_code
_entity_poly.pdbx_strand_id
1 'polypeptide(L)'
;MSHPVMIENFLRPARTPSAWVADAVRLCGVVSILVAVVWFQPTDAGILAFALPALVAPRFIGVRPALDIASGVTVLVAAWSNVVDLYRVVPAWDIPMHFACTAVLAMLAYLVAAGVDIVPLPGGAGFRARVGVVVTTAFGLALSAVWEMVEWVGKAFVDSIHVTYDDTIGDMVVGGVGSLVAGILIARVRLTAEHRPDARGAAPVVTPSR
;
A
#
# COMPACT_ATOMS: atom_id res chain seq x y z
N MET A 1 0.10 20.51 5.25
CA MET A 1 1.58 20.55 5.15
C MET A 1 1.99 19.67 3.98
N SER A 2 1.87 20.12 2.73
CA SER A 2 1.26 19.19 1.75
C SER A 2 2.09 18.70 0.57
N HIS A 3 3.23 19.32 0.19
CA HIS A 3 3.98 18.88 -0.99
C HIS A 3 5.52 18.78 -0.79
N PRO A 4 6.18 19.75 -0.12
CA PRO A 4 7.62 19.68 0.10
C PRO A 4 8.03 18.47 0.95
N VAL A 5 7.23 18.17 1.98
CA VAL A 5 7.50 17.08 2.94
C VAL A 5 7.42 15.69 2.28
N MET A 6 6.51 15.48 1.34
CA MET A 6 6.41 14.19 0.64
C MET A 6 7.62 13.92 -0.27
N ILE A 7 8.11 14.97 -0.94
CA ILE A 7 9.32 14.88 -1.76
C ILE A 7 10.55 14.66 -0.87
N GLU A 8 10.63 15.36 0.26
CA GLU A 8 11.70 15.15 1.26
C GLU A 8 11.71 13.72 1.82
N ASN A 9 10.54 13.15 2.10
CA ASN A 9 10.42 11.76 2.53
C ASN A 9 10.92 10.80 1.44
N PHE A 10 10.56 11.06 0.18
CA PHE A 10 10.96 10.20 -0.92
C PHE A 10 12.48 10.15 -1.11
N LEU A 11 13.12 11.32 -1.06
CA LEU A 11 14.56 11.48 -1.22
C LEU A 11 15.37 11.06 0.02
N ARG A 12 14.71 10.72 1.13
CA ARG A 12 15.39 10.35 2.37
C ARG A 12 16.16 9.03 2.19
N PRO A 13 17.47 8.99 2.53
CA PRO A 13 18.24 7.75 2.49
C PRO A 13 17.80 6.75 3.55
N ALA A 14 17.87 5.45 3.23
CA ALA A 14 17.69 4.38 4.21
C ALA A 14 18.83 4.39 5.24
N ARG A 15 18.47 4.47 6.53
CA ARG A 15 19.44 4.51 7.64
C ARG A 15 19.33 3.35 8.63
N THR A 16 18.30 2.51 8.50
CA THR A 16 18.06 1.35 9.37
C THR A 16 18.02 0.05 8.55
N PRO A 17 18.35 -1.12 9.14
CA PRO A 17 18.23 -2.40 8.43
C PRO A 17 16.84 -2.63 7.84
N SER A 18 15.78 -2.27 8.57
CA SER A 18 14.40 -2.40 8.08
C SER A 18 14.09 -1.48 6.90
N ALA A 19 14.67 -0.27 6.86
CA ALA A 19 14.52 0.61 5.69
C ALA A 19 15.26 0.03 4.46
N TRP A 20 16.42 -0.60 4.66
CA TRP A 20 17.11 -1.31 3.59
C TRP A 20 16.32 -2.50 3.06
N VAL A 21 15.65 -3.26 3.94
CA VAL A 21 14.76 -4.35 3.51
C VAL A 21 13.59 -3.82 2.68
N ALA A 22 12.99 -2.69 3.07
CA ALA A 22 11.94 -2.06 2.27
C ALA A 22 12.45 -1.63 0.87
N ASP A 23 13.67 -1.09 0.82
CA ASP A 23 14.34 -0.75 -0.45
C ASP A 23 14.60 -1.99 -1.32
N ALA A 24 15.01 -3.10 -0.71
CA ALA A 24 15.18 -4.36 -1.40
C ALA A 24 13.86 -4.90 -1.97
N VAL A 25 12.75 -4.81 -1.21
CA VAL A 25 11.42 -5.22 -1.70
C VAL A 25 11.00 -4.41 -2.93
N ARG A 26 11.21 -3.09 -2.91
CA ARG A 26 10.97 -2.22 -4.09
C ARG A 26 11.84 -2.61 -5.29
N LEU A 27 13.12 -2.88 -5.06
CA LEU A 27 14.02 -3.35 -6.11
C LEU A 27 13.55 -4.69 -6.68
N CYS A 28 13.12 -5.64 -5.84
CA CYS A 28 12.54 -6.91 -6.28
C CYS A 28 11.32 -6.68 -7.18
N GLY A 29 10.48 -5.67 -6.91
CA GLY A 29 9.37 -5.32 -7.79
C GLY A 29 9.81 -4.86 -9.18
N VAL A 30 10.79 -3.95 -9.25
CA VAL A 30 11.35 -3.51 -10.55
C VAL A 30 11.99 -4.68 -11.31
N VAL A 31 12.79 -5.50 -10.61
CA VAL A 31 13.40 -6.70 -11.20
C VAL A 31 12.34 -7.68 -11.68
N SER A 32 11.25 -7.87 -10.93
CA SER A 32 10.15 -8.75 -11.31
C SER A 32 9.50 -8.31 -12.63
N ILE A 33 9.31 -7.00 -12.83
CA ILE A 33 8.77 -6.46 -14.09
C ILE A 33 9.74 -6.75 -15.24
N LEU A 34 11.04 -6.52 -15.06
CA LEU A 34 12.04 -6.79 -16.09
C LEU A 34 12.09 -8.29 -16.43
N VAL A 35 12.00 -9.15 -15.42
CA VAL A 35 11.91 -10.60 -15.60
C VAL A 35 10.66 -10.96 -16.39
N ALA A 36 9.50 -10.40 -16.04
CA ALA A 36 8.25 -10.68 -16.74
C ALA A 36 8.28 -10.22 -18.20
N VAL A 37 8.87 -9.06 -18.51
CA VAL A 37 9.02 -8.57 -19.88
C VAL A 37 9.87 -9.50 -20.75
N VAL A 38 10.88 -10.16 -20.18
CA VAL A 38 11.82 -11.01 -20.91
C VAL A 38 11.32 -12.46 -21.04
N TRP A 39 10.66 -12.98 -20.00
CA TRP A 39 10.36 -14.41 -19.90
C TRP A 39 8.87 -14.77 -19.83
N PHE A 40 7.97 -13.80 -19.70
CA PHE A 40 6.53 -14.01 -19.48
C PHE A 40 5.67 -13.23 -20.48
N GLN A 41 4.34 -13.26 -20.32
CA GLN A 41 3.43 -12.56 -21.22
C GLN A 41 3.40 -11.04 -20.93
N PRO A 42 3.06 -10.20 -21.93
CA PRO A 42 2.89 -8.76 -21.71
C PRO A 42 1.89 -8.41 -20.60
N THR A 43 0.84 -9.22 -20.43
CA THR A 43 -0.15 -9.09 -19.35
C THR A 43 0.48 -9.30 -17.97
N ASP A 44 1.41 -10.25 -17.85
CA ASP A 44 2.13 -10.57 -16.61
C ASP A 44 3.06 -9.41 -16.21
N ALA A 45 3.77 -8.84 -17.18
CA ALA A 45 4.53 -7.62 -16.97
C ALA A 45 3.62 -6.45 -16.56
N GLY A 46 2.44 -6.34 -17.18
CA GLY A 46 1.41 -5.36 -16.85
C GLY A 46 0.92 -5.46 -15.41
N ILE A 47 0.62 -6.66 -14.93
CA ILE A 47 0.09 -6.85 -13.56
C ILE A 47 1.16 -6.59 -12.50
N LEU A 48 2.41 -6.98 -12.76
CA LEU A 48 3.55 -6.62 -11.91
C LEU A 48 3.81 -5.11 -11.90
N ALA A 49 3.68 -4.44 -13.05
CA ALA A 49 3.77 -2.99 -13.13
C ALA A 49 2.61 -2.29 -12.37
N PHE A 50 1.43 -2.90 -12.34
CA PHE A 50 0.27 -2.40 -11.59
C PHE A 50 0.50 -2.39 -10.06
N ALA A 51 1.45 -3.18 -9.55
CA ALA A 51 1.87 -3.15 -8.15
C ALA A 51 2.79 -1.98 -7.78
N LEU A 52 3.38 -1.28 -8.76
CA LEU A 52 4.34 -0.18 -8.53
C LEU A 52 3.81 0.96 -7.65
N PRO A 53 2.56 1.44 -7.81
CA PRO A 53 2.04 2.49 -6.93
C PRO A 53 2.09 2.09 -5.46
N ALA A 54 1.74 0.85 -5.13
CA ALA A 54 1.77 0.34 -3.76
C ALA A 54 3.20 0.13 -3.23
N LEU A 55 4.15 -0.20 -4.10
CA LEU A 55 5.57 -0.29 -3.75
C LEU A 55 6.17 1.08 -3.45
N VAL A 56 5.76 2.13 -4.17
CA VAL A 56 6.40 3.45 -4.10
C VAL A 56 5.69 4.41 -3.14
N ALA A 57 4.36 4.34 -3.01
CA ALA A 57 3.57 5.22 -2.13
C ALA A 57 4.09 5.29 -0.68
N PRO A 58 4.45 4.16 -0.01
CA PRO A 58 5.05 4.17 1.32
C PRO A 58 6.19 5.18 1.51
N ARG A 59 7.01 5.36 0.48
CA ARG A 59 8.20 6.21 0.49
C ARG A 59 7.86 7.71 0.41
N PHE A 60 6.83 8.07 -0.37
CA PHE A 60 6.30 9.44 -0.39
C PHE A 60 5.61 9.81 0.93
N ILE A 61 4.86 8.87 1.49
CA ILE A 61 4.11 9.07 2.74
C ILE A 61 5.07 9.17 3.95
N GLY A 62 6.21 8.48 3.91
CA GLY A 62 7.10 8.36 5.05
C GLY A 62 6.56 7.39 6.11
N VAL A 63 5.99 6.26 5.68
CA VAL A 63 5.49 5.23 6.60
C VAL A 63 6.63 4.53 7.34
N ARG A 64 6.30 3.83 8.43
CA ARG A 64 7.26 2.96 9.12
C ARG A 64 7.69 1.81 8.20
N PRO A 65 8.96 1.39 8.23
CA PRO A 65 9.46 0.33 7.34
C PRO A 65 8.67 -0.97 7.40
N ALA A 66 8.08 -1.32 8.55
CA ALA A 66 7.25 -2.52 8.67
C ALA A 66 6.00 -2.48 7.76
N LEU A 67 5.33 -1.32 7.66
CA LEU A 67 4.19 -1.16 6.76
C LEU A 67 4.63 -1.12 5.30
N ASP A 68 5.76 -0.46 4.99
CA ASP A 68 6.36 -0.45 3.64
C ASP A 68 6.63 -1.89 3.17
N ILE A 69 7.39 -2.67 3.96
CA ILE A 69 7.69 -4.08 3.68
C ILE A 69 6.41 -4.91 3.55
N ALA A 70 5.47 -4.80 4.50
CA ALA A 70 4.24 -5.58 4.47
C ALA A 70 3.44 -5.28 3.20
N SER A 71 3.26 -3.99 2.86
CA SER A 71 2.55 -3.61 1.65
C SER A 71 3.23 -4.11 0.38
N GLY A 72 4.55 -3.93 0.27
CA GLY A 72 5.32 -4.35 -0.89
C GLY A 72 5.36 -5.87 -1.08
N VAL A 73 5.58 -6.63 0.00
CA VAL A 73 5.54 -8.10 -0.05
C VAL A 73 4.14 -8.58 -0.42
N THR A 74 3.09 -8.04 0.19
CA THR A 74 1.71 -8.44 -0.11
C THR A 74 1.37 -8.25 -1.59
N VAL A 75 1.65 -7.07 -2.17
CA VAL A 75 1.32 -6.83 -3.59
C VAL A 75 2.22 -7.61 -4.55
N LEU A 76 3.48 -7.89 -4.18
CA LEU A 76 4.35 -8.74 -5.00
C LEU A 76 3.92 -10.19 -4.97
N VAL A 77 3.51 -10.72 -3.81
CA VAL A 77 2.94 -12.06 -3.71
C VAL A 77 1.66 -12.13 -4.52
N ALA A 78 0.79 -11.12 -4.46
CA ALA A 78 -0.44 -11.06 -5.25
C ALA A 78 -0.17 -11.08 -6.75
N ALA A 79 0.76 -10.23 -7.22
CA ALA A 79 1.11 -10.15 -8.63
C ALA A 79 1.77 -11.45 -9.12
N TRP A 80 2.74 -12.00 -8.39
CA TRP A 80 3.37 -13.27 -8.76
C TRP A 80 2.41 -14.45 -8.70
N SER A 81 1.42 -14.42 -7.80
CA SER A 81 0.34 -15.41 -7.76
C SER A 81 -0.46 -15.44 -9.06
N ASN A 82 -0.64 -14.30 -9.72
CA ASN A 82 -1.23 -14.26 -11.06
C ASN A 82 -0.26 -14.84 -12.11
N VAL A 83 1.00 -14.36 -12.13
CA VAL A 83 2.02 -14.77 -13.11
C VAL A 83 2.27 -16.29 -13.14
N VAL A 84 2.17 -16.96 -11.99
CA VAL A 84 2.40 -18.42 -11.88
C VAL A 84 1.11 -19.23 -11.77
N ASP A 85 -0.05 -18.64 -12.10
CA ASP A 85 -1.37 -19.29 -12.05
C ASP A 85 -1.78 -19.81 -10.65
N LEU A 86 -1.26 -19.24 -9.56
CA LEU A 86 -1.53 -19.73 -8.21
C LEU A 86 -3.01 -19.67 -7.85
N TYR A 87 -3.73 -18.64 -8.29
CA TYR A 87 -5.18 -18.50 -8.13
C TYR A 87 -5.96 -19.63 -8.83
N ARG A 88 -5.41 -20.21 -9.89
CA ARG A 88 -6.01 -21.33 -10.62
C ARG A 88 -5.71 -22.68 -9.98
N VAL A 89 -4.51 -22.86 -9.41
CA VAL A 89 -4.03 -24.17 -8.93
C VAL A 89 -4.17 -24.41 -7.44
N VAL A 90 -4.30 -23.35 -6.62
CA VAL A 90 -4.54 -23.46 -5.18
C VAL A 90 -5.95 -22.95 -4.87
N PRO A 91 -6.90 -23.85 -4.54
CA PRO A 91 -8.25 -23.46 -4.17
C PRO A 91 -8.26 -22.47 -3.02
N ALA A 92 -9.11 -21.45 -3.12
CA ALA A 92 -9.27 -20.38 -2.13
C ALA A 92 -8.00 -19.56 -1.83
N TRP A 93 -6.97 -19.61 -2.67
CA TRP A 93 -5.81 -18.72 -2.55
C TRP A 93 -6.19 -17.25 -2.68
N ASP A 94 -7.25 -16.96 -3.42
CA ASP A 94 -7.69 -15.58 -3.62
C ASP A 94 -8.19 -14.90 -2.35
N ILE A 95 -8.92 -15.64 -1.51
CA ILE A 95 -9.50 -15.13 -0.26
C ILE A 95 -8.46 -14.42 0.64
N PRO A 96 -7.34 -15.07 1.06
CA PRO A 96 -6.35 -14.38 1.86
C PRO A 96 -5.67 -13.23 1.11
N MET A 97 -5.57 -13.28 -0.21
CA MET A 97 -4.98 -12.22 -1.02
C MET A 97 -5.88 -10.99 -1.10
N HIS A 98 -7.18 -11.14 -1.38
CA HIS A 98 -8.14 -10.04 -1.31
C HIS A 98 -8.19 -9.41 0.08
N PHE A 99 -8.18 -10.22 1.14
CA PHE A 99 -8.12 -9.70 2.50
C PHE A 99 -6.84 -8.87 2.73
N ALA A 100 -5.67 -9.43 2.43
CA ALA A 100 -4.40 -8.81 2.74
C ALA A 100 -4.11 -7.58 1.87
N CYS A 101 -4.32 -7.68 0.54
CA CYS A 101 -4.14 -6.59 -0.41
C CYS A 101 -5.05 -5.42 -0.06
N THR A 102 -6.36 -5.66 0.11
CA THR A 102 -7.28 -4.56 0.42
C THR A 102 -6.97 -3.95 1.79
N ALA A 103 -6.55 -4.74 2.78
CA ALA A 103 -6.11 -4.21 4.07
C ALA A 103 -4.93 -3.24 3.94
N VAL A 104 -3.84 -3.65 3.27
CA VAL A 104 -2.63 -2.80 3.16
C VAL A 104 -2.88 -1.58 2.26
N LEU A 105 -3.59 -1.78 1.14
CA LEU A 105 -3.88 -0.69 0.19
C LEU A 105 -4.85 0.33 0.78
N ALA A 106 -5.85 -0.10 1.56
CA ALA A 106 -6.73 0.82 2.27
C ALA A 106 -5.97 1.69 3.29
N MET A 107 -4.98 1.12 4.00
CA MET A 107 -4.14 1.93 4.89
C MET A 107 -3.31 2.96 4.13
N LEU A 108 -2.69 2.55 3.02
CA LEU A 108 -1.92 3.46 2.17
C LEU A 108 -2.81 4.56 1.61
N ALA A 109 -4.02 4.23 1.12
CA ALA A 109 -4.99 5.21 0.63
C ALA A 109 -5.39 6.24 1.69
N TYR A 110 -5.66 5.79 2.92
CA TYR A 110 -5.93 6.70 4.04
C TYR A 110 -4.74 7.63 4.32
N LEU A 111 -3.53 7.08 4.36
CA LEU A 111 -2.32 7.86 4.66
C LEU A 111 -1.95 8.83 3.54
N VAL A 112 -2.19 8.47 2.27
CA VAL A 112 -2.07 9.40 1.13
C VAL A 112 -3.08 10.53 1.28
N ALA A 113 -4.36 10.22 1.53
CA ALA A 113 -5.41 11.22 1.74
C ALA A 113 -5.07 12.15 2.92
N ALA A 114 -4.46 11.61 3.99
CA ALA A 114 -4.00 12.42 5.12
C ALA A 114 -2.80 13.30 4.76
N GLY A 115 -1.87 12.81 3.94
CA GLY A 115 -0.70 13.57 3.46
C GLY A 115 -1.05 14.79 2.62
N VAL A 116 -2.18 14.74 1.91
CA VAL A 116 -2.72 15.85 1.12
C VAL A 116 -3.85 16.62 1.82
N ASP A 117 -3.96 16.48 3.15
CA ASP A 117 -4.90 17.21 4.01
C ASP A 117 -6.42 16.95 3.67
N ILE A 118 -6.78 15.84 3.00
CA ILE A 118 -8.19 15.43 2.77
C ILE A 118 -8.81 14.86 4.05
N VAL A 119 -8.04 14.11 4.83
CA VAL A 119 -8.46 13.52 6.12
C VAL A 119 -7.42 13.80 7.22
N PRO A 120 -7.80 13.78 8.51
CA PRO A 120 -6.84 13.98 9.58
C PRO A 120 -5.77 12.88 9.64
N LEU A 121 -4.52 13.25 9.91
CA LEU A 121 -3.45 12.29 10.15
C LEU A 121 -3.75 11.41 11.40
N PRO A 122 -3.54 10.08 11.35
CA PRO A 122 -3.77 9.22 12.50
C PRO A 122 -2.99 9.66 13.75
N GLY A 123 -3.71 9.83 14.86
CA GLY A 123 -3.13 10.31 16.12
C GLY A 123 -2.82 11.81 16.19
N GLY A 124 -3.10 12.58 15.13
CA GLY A 124 -2.97 14.03 15.09
C GLY A 124 -4.19 14.78 15.64
N ALA A 125 -4.09 16.12 15.66
CA ALA A 125 -5.20 16.98 16.04
C ALA A 125 -6.41 16.77 15.10
N GLY A 126 -7.60 16.58 15.66
CA GLY A 126 -8.84 16.35 14.89
C GLY A 126 -9.06 14.90 14.45
N PHE A 127 -8.08 13.99 14.64
CA PHE A 127 -8.29 12.58 14.35
C PHE A 127 -9.27 11.94 15.33
N ARG A 128 -10.25 11.22 14.79
CA ARG A 128 -11.19 10.42 15.57
C ARG A 128 -11.08 8.96 15.13
N ALA A 129 -10.87 8.05 16.06
CA ALA A 129 -10.73 6.61 15.78
C ALA A 129 -11.87 6.07 14.90
N ARG A 130 -13.11 6.45 15.18
CA ARG A 130 -14.29 6.04 14.38
C ARG A 130 -14.22 6.53 12.93
N VAL A 131 -13.73 7.76 12.70
CA VAL A 131 -13.55 8.31 11.35
C VAL A 131 -12.44 7.54 10.62
N GLY A 132 -11.32 7.28 11.28
CA GLY A 132 -10.24 6.45 10.73
C GLY A 132 -10.74 5.08 10.27
N VAL A 133 -11.50 4.39 11.14
CA VAL A 133 -12.11 3.08 10.81
C VAL A 133 -13.04 3.18 9.61
N VAL A 134 -14.04 4.08 9.66
CA VAL A 134 -15.07 4.19 8.61
C VAL A 134 -14.46 4.57 7.27
N VAL A 135 -13.59 5.57 7.23
CA VAL A 135 -13.01 6.06 5.96
C VAL A 135 -12.04 5.03 5.38
N THR A 136 -11.21 4.37 6.20
CA THR A 136 -10.33 3.30 5.70
C THR A 136 -11.15 2.14 5.14
N THR A 137 -12.25 1.76 5.79
CA THR A 137 -13.15 0.71 5.30
C THR A 137 -13.79 1.11 3.97
N ALA A 138 -14.23 2.37 3.85
CA ALA A 138 -14.81 2.90 2.61
C ALA A 138 -13.79 2.92 1.46
N PHE A 139 -12.54 3.31 1.73
CA PHE A 139 -11.47 3.21 0.74
C PHE A 139 -11.17 1.78 0.32
N GLY A 140 -11.17 0.83 1.25
CA GLY A 140 -11.00 -0.57 0.92
C GLY A 140 -12.11 -1.13 0.04
N LEU A 141 -13.37 -0.86 0.37
CA LEU A 141 -14.51 -1.25 -0.48
C LEU A 141 -14.44 -0.61 -1.87
N ALA A 142 -14.04 0.66 -1.97
CA ALA A 142 -13.86 1.34 -3.25
C ALA A 142 -12.70 0.73 -4.06
N LEU A 143 -11.57 0.42 -3.42
CA LEU A 143 -10.43 -0.24 -4.06
C LEU A 143 -10.78 -1.66 -4.52
N SER A 144 -11.50 -2.42 -3.70
CA SER A 144 -12.04 -3.72 -4.09
C SER A 144 -12.96 -3.58 -5.30
N ALA A 145 -13.91 -2.64 -5.30
CA ALA A 145 -14.77 -2.42 -6.46
C ALA A 145 -13.98 -2.06 -7.74
N VAL A 146 -12.92 -1.24 -7.61
CA VAL A 146 -12.03 -0.92 -8.74
C VAL A 146 -11.28 -2.16 -9.22
N TRP A 147 -10.83 -3.03 -8.31
CA TRP A 147 -10.19 -4.30 -8.69
C TRP A 147 -11.14 -5.20 -9.48
N GLU A 148 -12.38 -5.37 -9.02
CA GLU A 148 -13.41 -6.13 -9.75
C GLU A 148 -13.67 -5.57 -11.15
N MET A 149 -13.62 -4.23 -11.30
CA MET A 149 -13.72 -3.60 -12.62
C MET A 149 -12.50 -3.94 -13.50
N VAL A 150 -11.29 -4.01 -12.93
CA VAL A 150 -10.08 -4.41 -13.66
C VAL A 150 -10.19 -5.87 -14.11
N GLU A 151 -10.67 -6.76 -13.25
CA GLU A 151 -10.87 -8.18 -13.62
C GLU A 151 -11.97 -8.36 -14.65
N TRP A 152 -13.06 -7.60 -14.54
CA TRP A 152 -14.10 -7.57 -15.55
C TRP A 152 -13.57 -7.10 -16.91
N VAL A 153 -12.73 -6.05 -16.93
CA VAL A 153 -12.03 -5.61 -18.16
C VAL A 153 -11.13 -6.72 -18.69
N GLY A 154 -10.36 -7.37 -17.80
CA GLY A 154 -9.53 -8.52 -18.16
C GLY A 154 -10.35 -9.60 -18.85
N LYS A 155 -11.46 -10.04 -18.25
CA LYS A 155 -12.40 -11.01 -18.82
C LYS A 155 -13.03 -10.55 -20.14
N ALA A 156 -13.31 -9.26 -20.29
CA ALA A 156 -13.95 -8.72 -21.48
C ALA A 156 -13.01 -8.70 -22.71
N PHE A 157 -11.69 -8.64 -22.48
CA PHE A 157 -10.70 -8.52 -23.56
C PHE A 157 -9.69 -9.69 -23.62
N VAL A 158 -9.71 -10.60 -22.65
CA VAL A 158 -8.82 -11.77 -22.54
C VAL A 158 -9.65 -13.01 -22.17
N ASP A 159 -9.61 -14.03 -23.03
CA ASP A 159 -10.51 -15.21 -22.95
C ASP A 159 -10.25 -16.14 -21.74
N SER A 160 -9.22 -15.88 -20.92
CA SER A 160 -8.75 -16.79 -19.86
C SER A 160 -9.19 -16.41 -18.43
N ILE A 161 -9.98 -15.35 -18.24
CA ILE A 161 -10.38 -14.87 -16.91
C ILE A 161 -11.83 -15.27 -16.59
N HIS A 162 -12.01 -16.07 -15.53
CA HIS A 162 -13.32 -16.61 -15.12
C HIS A 162 -13.89 -15.88 -13.89
N VAL A 163 -14.55 -14.74 -14.11
CA VAL A 163 -15.25 -14.02 -13.02
C VAL A 163 -16.72 -14.44 -12.96
N THR A 164 -17.20 -14.78 -11.76
CA THR A 164 -18.63 -14.98 -11.47
C THR A 164 -19.15 -13.90 -10.51
N TYR A 165 -20.47 -13.72 -10.45
CA TYR A 165 -21.04 -12.70 -9.56
C TYR A 165 -20.79 -13.02 -8.07
N ASP A 166 -20.84 -14.30 -7.70
CA ASP A 166 -20.61 -14.73 -6.31
C ASP A 166 -19.15 -14.53 -5.90
N ASP A 167 -18.22 -14.72 -6.84
CA ASP A 167 -16.78 -14.48 -6.70
C ASP A 167 -16.53 -12.99 -6.42
N THR A 168 -16.95 -12.12 -7.35
CA THR A 168 -16.85 -10.66 -7.21
C THR A 168 -17.43 -10.12 -5.91
N ILE A 169 -18.63 -10.56 -5.52
CA ILE A 169 -19.24 -10.11 -4.27
C ILE A 169 -18.48 -10.69 -3.06
N GLY A 170 -18.01 -11.93 -3.15
CA GLY A 170 -17.18 -12.57 -2.14
C GLY A 170 -15.89 -11.79 -1.88
N ASP A 171 -15.19 -11.42 -2.94
CA ASP A 171 -13.92 -10.69 -2.89
C ASP A 171 -14.07 -9.27 -2.37
N MET A 172 -15.15 -8.58 -2.76
CA MET A 172 -15.50 -7.28 -2.17
C MET A 172 -15.82 -7.39 -0.68
N VAL A 173 -16.52 -8.44 -0.24
CA VAL A 173 -16.82 -8.68 1.18
C VAL A 173 -15.53 -8.96 1.95
N VAL A 174 -14.70 -9.88 1.47
CA VAL A 174 -13.44 -10.28 2.11
C VAL A 174 -12.46 -9.10 2.16
N GLY A 175 -12.31 -8.37 1.06
CA GLY A 175 -11.54 -7.13 1.01
C GLY A 175 -12.10 -6.05 1.95
N GLY A 176 -13.43 -5.93 2.02
CA GLY A 176 -14.13 -5.07 2.97
C GLY A 176 -13.77 -5.40 4.43
N VAL A 177 -13.76 -6.67 4.82
CA VAL A 177 -13.33 -7.10 6.16
C VAL A 177 -11.84 -6.78 6.39
N GLY A 178 -10.98 -7.03 5.40
CA GLY A 178 -9.56 -6.64 5.46
C GLY A 178 -9.37 -5.15 5.72
N SER A 179 -10.12 -4.31 5.02
CA SER A 179 -10.08 -2.85 5.20
C SER A 179 -10.67 -2.35 6.51
N LEU A 180 -11.65 -3.06 7.07
CA LEU A 180 -12.18 -2.79 8.40
C LEU A 180 -11.09 -3.04 9.47
N VAL A 181 -10.41 -4.19 9.38
CA VAL A 181 -9.28 -4.52 10.26
C VAL A 181 -8.17 -3.47 10.10
N ALA A 182 -7.85 -3.07 8.87
CA ALA A 182 -6.90 -2.01 8.59
C ALA A 182 -7.28 -0.66 9.22
N GLY A 183 -8.57 -0.29 9.15
CA GLY A 183 -9.08 0.92 9.79
C GLY A 183 -8.96 0.88 11.32
N ILE A 184 -9.17 -0.29 11.92
CA ILE A 184 -8.93 -0.51 13.35
C ILE A 184 -7.43 -0.35 13.66
N LEU A 185 -6.53 -0.90 12.84
CA LEU A 185 -5.09 -0.75 13.01
C LEU A 185 -4.64 0.71 12.92
N ILE A 186 -5.13 1.47 11.93
CA ILE A 186 -4.89 2.92 11.82
C ILE A 186 -5.30 3.67 13.09
N ALA A 187 -6.42 3.27 13.70
CA ALA A 187 -6.91 3.91 14.91
C ALA A 187 -6.10 3.58 16.18
N ARG A 188 -5.24 2.55 16.14
CA ARG A 188 -4.52 2.03 17.32
C ARG A 188 -3.01 2.15 17.22
N VAL A 189 -2.45 2.21 16.02
CA VAL A 189 -1.01 2.11 15.78
C VAL A 189 -0.51 3.36 15.05
N ARG A 190 0.65 3.87 15.47
CA ARG A 190 1.37 4.89 14.71
C ARG A 190 2.06 4.26 13.50
N LEU A 191 1.57 4.59 12.31
CA LEU A 191 2.03 4.02 11.04
C LEU A 191 3.04 4.90 10.27
N THR A 192 3.19 6.17 10.63
CA THR A 192 4.19 7.08 10.07
C THR A 192 5.48 7.10 10.90
N ALA A 193 6.62 7.30 10.26
CA ALA A 193 7.88 7.53 10.96
C ALA A 193 7.91 8.98 11.47
N GLU A 194 8.27 9.20 12.74
CA GLU A 194 8.38 10.57 13.27
C GLU A 194 9.43 11.38 12.49
N HIS A 195 9.07 12.60 12.11
CA HIS A 195 10.03 13.61 11.67
C HIS A 195 10.77 14.12 12.90
N ARG A 196 11.94 13.54 13.21
CA ARG A 196 12.87 14.17 14.15
C ARG A 196 13.70 15.18 13.34
N PRO A 197 13.50 16.50 13.49
CA PRO A 197 14.36 17.45 12.80
C PRO A 197 15.80 17.20 13.24
N ASP A 198 16.71 17.09 12.27
CA ASP A 198 18.12 16.84 12.54
C ASP A 198 18.63 17.94 13.49
N ALA A 199 19.05 17.56 14.69
CA ALA A 199 19.64 18.47 15.69
C ALA A 199 20.96 19.13 15.23
N ARG A 200 21.38 18.88 13.98
CA ARG A 200 22.58 19.46 13.35
C ARG A 200 22.36 20.87 12.80
N GLY A 201 21.12 21.39 12.80
CA GLY A 201 20.79 22.75 12.37
C GLY A 201 20.40 23.73 13.49
N ALA A 202 20.31 23.28 14.74
CA ALA A 202 20.03 24.17 15.86
C ALA A 202 21.31 24.97 16.17
N ALA A 203 21.40 26.19 15.64
CA ALA A 203 22.41 27.15 16.06
C ALA A 203 22.40 27.24 17.60
N PRO A 204 23.57 27.21 18.25
CA PRO A 204 23.62 27.29 19.71
C PRO A 204 22.94 28.58 20.14
N VAL A 205 21.93 28.45 21.00
CA VAL A 205 21.30 29.58 21.68
C VAL A 205 22.39 30.21 22.54
N VAL A 206 22.99 31.29 22.05
CA VAL A 206 23.90 32.13 22.83
C VAL A 206 23.04 32.86 23.86
N THR A 207 23.05 32.38 25.09
CA THR A 207 22.52 33.12 26.24
C THR A 207 23.46 34.31 26.51
N PRO A 208 22.96 35.57 26.53
CA PRO A 208 23.79 36.70 26.91
C PRO A 208 24.15 36.56 28.39
N SER A 209 25.44 36.64 28.70
CA SER A 209 25.92 36.80 30.08
C SER A 209 25.43 38.14 30.62
N ARG A 210 24.98 38.11 31.88
CA ARG A 210 24.44 39.24 32.65
C ARG A 210 25.41 40.42 32.76
#